data_AF-A0AAI9DKM5-F1
#
_entry.id   AF-A0AAI9DKM5-F1
#
_cell.length_a   1.000
_cell.length_b   1.000
_cell.length_c   1.000
_cell.angle_alpha   90.00
_cell.angle_beta   90.00
_cell.angle_gamma   90.00
#
_symmetry.space_group_name_H-M   'P 1'
#
loop_
_entity.id
_entity.type
_entity.pdbx_description
1 polymer ?
#
loop_
_entity_poly.entity_id
_entity_poly.type
_entity_poly.pdbx_seq_one_letter_code
_entity_poly.pdbx_strand_id
1 'polypeptide(L)'
;MALYSISDKNLTPLEKTTYSIEGLQERYDLQEAIRKNIEILAPDCLVIAEEFSDWEDSKRRIDILAIDKQANLVVIELKRDELGAHMELQAIRYAAMISTMSFSKACEYYQQYIMENNLEINARDEILEFVELDETELIDFGKDIRIVLASAGSSKELTTTAIWLRDKGVDISCVRITPYKFNSDIFINAEQIIPVPELDEYQVKFRE
;
A
#
# COMPACT_ATOMS: atom_id res chain seq x y z
N MET A 1 2.65 13.60 -14.63
CA MET A 1 2.36 13.23 -16.03
C MET A 1 0.97 13.75 -16.42
N ALA A 2 0.72 14.13 -17.67
CA ALA A 2 -0.62 14.47 -18.14
C ALA A 2 -1.28 13.21 -18.73
N LEU A 3 -2.53 12.93 -18.38
CA LEU A 3 -3.30 11.82 -18.93
C LEU A 3 -4.26 12.31 -20.02
N TYR A 4 -4.45 11.50 -21.05
CA TYR A 4 -5.30 11.82 -22.19
C TYR A 4 -6.18 10.63 -22.55
N SER A 5 -7.42 10.90 -22.95
CA SER A 5 -8.26 9.95 -23.66
C SER A 5 -8.07 10.11 -25.16
N ILE A 6 -8.20 9.02 -25.92
CA ILE A 6 -8.16 9.03 -27.38
C ILE A 6 -9.50 8.53 -27.95
N SER A 7 -10.12 9.35 -28.80
CA SER A 7 -11.32 8.97 -29.56
C SER A 7 -11.29 9.66 -30.92
N ASP A 8 -11.63 8.94 -31.99
CA ASP A 8 -11.63 9.47 -33.37
C ASP A 8 -10.32 10.18 -33.76
N LYS A 9 -9.18 9.64 -33.29
CA LYS A 9 -7.83 10.21 -33.48
C LYS A 9 -7.62 11.59 -32.83
N ASN A 10 -8.52 12.02 -31.95
CA ASN A 10 -8.38 13.22 -31.14
C ASN A 10 -7.91 12.85 -29.73
N LEU A 11 -6.96 13.63 -29.20
CA LEU A 11 -6.50 13.52 -27.82
C LEU A 11 -7.18 14.60 -26.98
N THR A 12 -7.84 14.19 -25.90
CA THR A 12 -8.48 15.10 -24.95
C THR A 12 -7.81 14.94 -23.59
N PRO A 13 -7.28 16.02 -22.99
CA PRO A 13 -6.68 15.94 -21.66
C PRO A 13 -7.73 15.57 -20.62
N LEU A 14 -7.36 14.70 -19.69
CA LEU A 14 -8.16 14.43 -18.50
C LEU A 14 -8.02 15.59 -17.51
N GLU A 15 -9.13 15.98 -16.87
CA GLU A 15 -9.13 17.05 -15.88
C GLU A 15 -8.70 16.49 -14.52
N LYS A 16 -7.65 17.04 -13.91
CA LYS A 16 -7.27 16.70 -12.55
C LYS A 16 -8.36 17.20 -11.59
N THR A 17 -8.83 16.33 -10.70
CA THR A 17 -9.81 16.67 -9.66
C THR A 17 -9.23 16.35 -8.27
N THR A 18 -10.06 16.37 -7.23
CA THR A 18 -9.70 15.90 -5.88
C THR A 18 -10.75 14.92 -5.39
N TYR A 19 -10.36 13.98 -4.52
CA TYR A 19 -11.30 13.04 -3.92
C TYR A 19 -12.45 13.74 -3.18
N SER A 20 -12.16 14.87 -2.53
CA SER A 20 -13.16 15.70 -1.85
C SER A 20 -14.20 16.28 -2.81
N ILE A 21 -13.80 16.72 -4.01
CA ILE A 21 -14.71 17.27 -5.03
C ILE A 21 -15.62 16.16 -5.59
N GLU A 22 -15.08 14.97 -5.82
CA GLU A 22 -15.83 13.83 -6.33
C GLU A 22 -16.62 13.07 -5.24
N GLY A 23 -16.57 13.54 -3.98
CA GLY A 23 -17.30 12.94 -2.87
C GLY A 23 -16.74 11.61 -2.36
N LEU A 24 -15.53 11.22 -2.79
CA LEU A 24 -14.87 9.97 -2.41
C LEU A 24 -14.23 10.09 -1.01
N GLN A 25 -14.60 9.17 -0.14
CA GLN A 25 -14.14 9.06 1.24
C GLN A 25 -12.94 8.10 1.34
N GLU A 26 -12.00 8.45 2.22
CA GLU A 26 -10.74 7.71 2.40
C GLU A 26 -11.00 6.24 2.74
N ARG A 27 -11.76 5.98 3.81
CA ARG A 27 -12.05 4.62 4.27
C ARG A 27 -13.11 3.89 3.43
N TYR A 28 -14.24 4.55 3.16
CA TYR A 28 -15.39 3.87 2.58
C TYR A 28 -15.31 3.68 1.06
N ASP A 29 -14.51 4.48 0.36
CA ASP A 29 -14.36 4.39 -1.09
C ASP A 29 -12.93 3.99 -1.49
N LEU A 30 -11.92 4.76 -1.08
CA LEU A 30 -10.54 4.53 -1.55
C LEU A 30 -9.94 3.25 -0.99
N GLN A 31 -9.92 3.10 0.33
CA GLN A 31 -9.39 1.90 1.00
C GLN A 31 -10.14 0.64 0.56
N GLU A 32 -11.47 0.71 0.49
CA GLU A 32 -12.33 -0.37 -0.03
C GLU A 32 -12.00 -0.80 -1.47
N ALA A 33 -11.66 0.15 -2.35
CA ALA A 33 -11.27 -0.14 -3.73
C ALA A 33 -9.82 -0.65 -3.81
N ILE A 34 -8.91 -0.03 -3.05
CA ILE A 34 -7.48 -0.32 -3.03
C ILE A 34 -7.21 -1.70 -2.46
N ARG A 35 -7.84 -2.11 -1.36
CA ARG A 35 -7.61 -3.45 -0.77
C ARG A 35 -7.94 -4.59 -1.73
N LYS A 36 -8.89 -4.36 -2.65
CA LYS A 36 -9.29 -5.34 -3.67
C LYS A 36 -8.31 -5.40 -4.85
N ASN A 37 -7.46 -4.38 -5.00
CA ASN A 37 -6.47 -4.25 -6.05
C ASN A 37 -5.17 -3.67 -5.48
N ILE A 38 -4.61 -4.31 -4.45
CA ILE A 38 -3.51 -3.75 -3.66
C ILE A 38 -2.24 -3.49 -4.49
N GLU A 39 -2.11 -4.24 -5.58
CA GLU A 39 -1.08 -4.12 -6.63
C GLU A 39 -0.85 -2.69 -7.12
N ILE A 40 -1.88 -1.83 -7.11
CA ILE A 40 -1.70 -0.43 -7.55
C ILE A 40 -0.81 0.38 -6.59
N LEU A 41 -0.63 -0.07 -5.35
CA LEU A 41 0.21 0.58 -4.33
C LEU A 41 1.41 -0.26 -3.92
N ALA A 42 1.16 -1.54 -3.69
CA ALA A 42 2.13 -2.48 -3.13
C ALA A 42 2.01 -3.78 -3.94
N PRO A 43 2.78 -3.90 -5.04
CA PRO A 43 2.79 -5.14 -5.80
C PRO A 43 3.34 -6.28 -4.94
N ASP A 44 2.89 -7.49 -5.27
CA ASP A 44 3.32 -8.73 -4.62
C ASP A 44 3.02 -8.73 -3.12
N CYS A 45 1.82 -8.26 -2.76
CA CYS A 45 1.33 -8.18 -1.38
C CYS A 45 -0.01 -8.92 -1.18
N LEU A 46 -0.13 -9.63 -0.08
CA LEU A 46 -1.35 -10.26 0.41
C LEU A 46 -1.96 -9.42 1.54
N VAL A 47 -3.16 -8.88 1.34
CA VAL A 47 -3.88 -8.13 2.39
C VAL A 47 -4.36 -9.09 3.46
N ILE A 48 -3.94 -8.86 4.71
CA ILE A 48 -4.30 -9.70 5.86
C ILE A 48 -5.25 -9.03 6.85
N ALA A 49 -5.30 -7.69 6.89
CA ALA A 49 -6.25 -6.96 7.70
C ALA A 49 -6.47 -5.54 7.17
N GLU A 50 -7.59 -4.94 7.56
CA GLU A 50 -7.88 -3.52 7.37
C GLU A 50 -8.29 -2.90 8.70
N GLU A 51 -8.09 -1.59 8.86
CA GLU A 51 -8.43 -0.86 10.09
C GLU A 51 -7.85 -1.50 11.37
N PHE A 52 -6.68 -2.15 11.25
CA PHE A 52 -6.12 -3.02 12.27
C PHE A 52 -5.88 -2.26 13.58
N SER A 53 -6.51 -2.71 14.67
CA SER A 53 -6.59 -1.94 15.92
C SER A 53 -6.44 -2.76 17.21
N ASP A 54 -5.84 -3.96 17.16
CA ASP A 54 -5.73 -4.83 18.34
C ASP A 54 -4.56 -4.41 19.24
N TRP A 55 -4.75 -3.27 19.91
CA TRP A 55 -3.78 -2.67 20.83
C TRP A 55 -4.39 -2.56 22.23
N GLU A 56 -3.64 -2.94 23.26
CA GLU A 56 -4.13 -2.92 24.65
C GLU A 56 -4.57 -1.51 25.12
N ASP A 57 -3.85 -0.45 24.69
CA ASP A 57 -4.06 0.93 25.16
C ASP A 57 -4.17 1.98 24.03
N SER A 58 -4.54 1.58 22.82
CA SER A 58 -4.57 2.50 21.67
C SER A 58 -5.80 2.28 20.79
N LYS A 59 -6.44 3.39 20.40
CA LYS A 59 -7.53 3.39 19.41
C LYS A 59 -7.04 3.64 17.98
N ARG A 60 -5.73 3.68 17.78
CA ARG A 60 -5.12 3.92 16.47
C ARG A 60 -5.32 2.70 15.56
N ARG A 61 -5.30 2.94 14.26
CA ARG A 61 -5.58 1.93 13.26
C ARG A 61 -4.59 2.03 12.11
N ILE A 62 -4.12 0.88 11.67
CA ILE A 62 -3.43 0.74 10.39
C ILE A 62 -4.51 0.66 9.32
N ASP A 63 -4.42 1.47 8.27
CA ASP A 63 -5.47 1.47 7.24
C ASP A 63 -5.52 0.09 6.55
N ILE A 64 -4.37 -0.40 6.05
CA ILE A 64 -4.23 -1.74 5.47
C ILE A 64 -2.94 -2.39 5.99
N LEU A 65 -3.06 -3.64 6.46
CA LEU A 65 -1.95 -4.50 6.83
C LEU A 65 -1.85 -5.65 5.83
N ALA A 66 -0.66 -5.88 5.29
CA ALA A 66 -0.39 -6.92 4.31
C ALA A 66 0.89 -7.71 4.64
N ILE A 67 1.14 -8.76 3.87
CA ILE A 67 2.39 -9.55 3.86
C ILE A 67 2.97 -9.49 2.45
N ASP A 68 4.27 -9.28 2.30
CA ASP A 68 4.95 -9.37 1.00
C ASP A 68 5.51 -10.78 0.71
N LYS A 69 6.01 -10.99 -0.51
CA LYS A 69 6.61 -12.27 -0.93
C LYS A 69 7.84 -12.70 -0.12
N GLN A 70 8.44 -11.81 0.67
CA GLN A 70 9.56 -12.13 1.56
C GLN A 70 9.09 -12.42 2.99
N ALA A 71 7.78 -12.58 3.18
CA ALA A 71 7.13 -12.79 4.47
C ALA A 71 7.31 -11.62 5.46
N ASN A 72 7.61 -10.42 4.97
CA ASN A 72 7.63 -9.21 5.79
C ASN A 72 6.21 -8.67 5.97
N LEU A 73 5.98 -8.01 7.10
CA LEU A 73 4.76 -7.27 7.31
C LEU A 73 4.82 -5.94 6.55
N VAL A 74 3.70 -5.55 5.96
CA VAL A 74 3.58 -4.34 5.14
C VAL A 74 2.52 -3.42 5.74
N VAL A 75 2.94 -2.25 6.21
CA VAL A 75 2.07 -1.19 6.75
C VAL A 75 1.74 -0.22 5.62
N ILE A 76 0.46 -0.10 5.27
CA ILE A 76 0.00 0.76 4.19
C ILE A 76 -0.93 1.82 4.76
N GLU A 77 -0.54 3.09 4.65
CA GLU A 77 -1.31 4.25 5.11
C GLU A 77 -1.81 5.06 3.92
N LEU A 78 -3.06 5.52 3.99
CA LEU A 78 -3.75 6.23 2.92
C LEU A 78 -4.11 7.66 3.36
N LYS A 79 -3.95 8.62 2.44
CA LYS A 79 -4.55 9.95 2.54
C LYS A 79 -5.21 10.38 1.25
N ARG A 80 -6.45 10.86 1.36
CA ARG A 80 -7.15 11.49 0.22
C ARG A 80 -6.70 12.93 -0.06
N ASP A 81 -5.95 13.56 0.84
CA ASP A 81 -5.47 14.94 0.63
C ASP A 81 -4.08 15.00 -0.02
N GLU A 82 -3.70 16.18 -0.48
CA GLU A 82 -2.43 16.38 -1.18
C GLU A 82 -1.22 16.57 -0.24
N LEU A 83 -1.47 16.81 1.06
CA LEU A 83 -0.43 17.09 2.03
C LEU A 83 0.16 15.81 2.61
N GLY A 84 -0.69 14.80 2.83
CA GLY A 84 -0.29 13.54 3.48
C GLY A 84 0.24 13.78 4.90
N ALA A 85 -0.32 14.77 5.60
CA ALA A 85 0.27 15.27 6.84
C ALA A 85 0.35 14.16 7.92
N HIS A 86 1.55 13.96 8.46
CA HIS A 86 1.88 13.02 9.54
C HIS A 86 1.74 11.53 9.20
N MET A 87 1.49 11.17 7.94
CA MET A 87 1.38 9.76 7.53
C MET A 87 2.64 8.97 7.87
N GLU A 88 3.81 9.54 7.62
CA GLU A 88 5.10 8.92 7.93
C GLU A 88 5.24 8.63 9.42
N LEU A 89 4.84 9.57 10.28
CA LEU A 89 4.89 9.38 11.73
C LEU A 89 3.87 8.33 12.20
N GLN A 90 2.71 8.23 11.55
CA GLN A 90 1.74 7.16 11.81
C GLN A 90 2.31 5.79 11.44
N ALA A 91 2.76 5.65 10.19
CA ALA A 91 3.27 4.40 9.67
C ALA A 91 4.49 3.89 10.45
N ILE A 92 5.43 4.76 10.82
CA ILE A 92 6.60 4.36 11.62
C ILE A 92 6.19 3.84 12.99
N ARG A 93 5.21 4.49 13.65
CA ARG A 93 4.69 3.99 14.93
C ARG A 93 4.04 2.62 14.76
N TYR A 94 3.25 2.45 13.72
CA TYR A 94 2.58 1.17 13.46
C TYR A 94 3.56 0.06 13.13
N ALA A 95 4.56 0.33 12.27
CA ALA A 95 5.66 -0.58 12.02
C ALA A 95 6.31 -1.02 13.33
N ALA A 96 6.71 -0.07 14.19
CA ALA A 96 7.27 -0.41 15.49
C ALA A 96 6.31 -1.26 16.36
N MET A 97 5.01 -0.97 16.36
CA MET A 97 4.00 -1.69 17.14
C MET A 97 3.75 -3.12 16.64
N ILE A 98 3.82 -3.38 15.32
CA ILE A 98 3.65 -4.72 14.74
C ILE A 98 4.95 -5.53 14.65
N SER A 99 6.11 -4.94 14.93
CA SER A 99 7.43 -5.58 14.77
C SER A 99 7.62 -6.89 15.56
N THR A 100 6.78 -7.15 16.55
CA THR A 100 6.81 -8.37 17.36
C THR A 100 5.67 -9.34 17.02
N MET A 101 4.88 -9.06 15.98
CA MET A 101 3.79 -9.92 15.55
C MET A 101 4.35 -11.25 15.06
N SER A 102 3.88 -12.35 15.66
CA SER A 102 4.26 -13.70 15.24
C SER A 102 3.44 -14.16 14.04
N PHE A 103 3.97 -15.14 13.30
CA PHE A 103 3.25 -15.79 12.20
C PHE A 103 1.86 -16.31 12.62
N SER A 104 1.77 -16.95 13.79
CA SER A 104 0.50 -17.44 14.33
C SER A 104 -0.51 -16.29 14.50
N LYS A 105 -0.05 -15.14 14.98
CA LYS A 105 -0.90 -13.98 15.19
C LYS A 105 -1.34 -13.35 13.86
N ALA A 106 -0.45 -13.29 12.87
CA ALA A 106 -0.81 -12.87 11.51
C ALA A 106 -1.87 -13.79 10.90
N CYS A 107 -1.73 -15.12 11.06
CA CYS A 107 -2.75 -16.09 10.62
C CYS A 107 -4.10 -15.87 11.31
N GLU A 108 -4.11 -15.60 12.62
CA GLU A 108 -5.35 -15.30 13.36
C GLU A 108 -6.09 -14.08 12.79
N TYR A 109 -5.37 -12.97 12.57
CA TYR A 109 -5.99 -11.77 12.01
C TYR A 109 -6.41 -11.95 10.56
N TYR A 110 -5.62 -12.66 9.77
CA TYR A 110 -6.01 -12.96 8.41
C TYR A 110 -7.25 -13.86 8.35
N GLN A 111 -7.35 -14.82 9.26
CA GLN A 111 -8.54 -15.68 9.35
C GLN A 111 -9.80 -14.87 9.68
N GLN A 112 -9.68 -13.85 10.53
CA GLN A 112 -10.77 -12.91 10.79
C GLN A 112 -11.14 -12.12 9.53
N TYR A 113 -10.15 -11.56 8.82
CA TYR A 113 -10.37 -10.84 7.56
C TYR A 113 -11.08 -11.71 6.51
N ILE A 114 -10.67 -12.98 6.37
CA ILE A 114 -11.29 -13.98 5.49
C ILE A 114 -12.76 -14.17 5.83
N MET A 115 -13.09 -14.34 7.12
CA MET A 115 -14.47 -14.52 7.59
C MET A 115 -15.32 -13.27 7.32
N GLU A 116 -14.80 -12.08 7.61
CA GLU A 116 -15.49 -10.81 7.38
C GLU A 116 -15.77 -10.55 5.89
N ASN A 117 -14.89 -11.04 5.01
CA ASN A 117 -15.03 -10.92 3.56
C ASN A 117 -15.71 -12.15 2.89
N ASN A 118 -16.18 -13.13 3.67
CA ASN A 118 -16.84 -14.35 3.19
C ASN A 118 -16.00 -15.14 2.16
N LEU A 119 -14.69 -15.27 2.41
CA LEU A 119 -13.79 -16.05 1.58
C LEU A 119 -13.69 -17.49 2.11
N GLU A 120 -13.65 -18.48 1.21
CA GLU A 120 -13.57 -19.90 1.55
C GLU A 120 -12.12 -20.43 1.49
N ILE A 121 -11.22 -19.77 2.21
CA ILE A 121 -9.79 -20.10 2.25
C ILE A 121 -9.29 -20.27 3.69
N ASN A 122 -8.20 -21.02 3.87
CA ASN A 122 -7.52 -21.14 5.16
C ASN A 122 -6.39 -20.12 5.25
N ALA A 123 -6.39 -19.29 6.29
CA ALA A 123 -5.41 -18.23 6.45
C ALA A 123 -3.96 -18.71 6.46
N ARG A 124 -3.68 -19.82 7.15
CA ARG A 124 -2.33 -20.36 7.28
C ARG A 124 -1.83 -20.89 5.95
N ASP A 125 -2.64 -21.72 5.30
CA ASP A 125 -2.27 -22.37 4.04
C ASP A 125 -2.05 -21.32 2.94
N GLU A 126 -2.94 -20.33 2.86
CA GLU A 126 -2.84 -19.24 1.89
C GLU A 126 -1.58 -18.38 2.11
N ILE A 127 -1.25 -18.02 3.36
CA ILE A 127 -0.02 -17.25 3.62
C ILE A 127 1.20 -18.06 3.22
N LEU A 128 1.28 -19.35 3.59
CA LEU A 128 2.42 -20.22 3.25
C LEU A 128 2.58 -20.38 1.73
N GLU A 129 1.47 -20.61 1.02
CA GLU A 129 1.46 -20.67 -0.44
C GLU A 129 1.90 -19.33 -1.06
N PHE A 130 1.41 -18.22 -0.51
CA PHE A 130 1.75 -16.89 -1.00
C PHE A 130 3.23 -16.56 -0.85
N VAL A 131 3.84 -16.84 0.30
CA VAL A 131 5.26 -16.52 0.56
C VAL A 131 6.24 -17.60 0.06
N GLU A 132 5.72 -18.72 -0.45
CA GLU A 132 6.51 -19.86 -0.93
C GLU A 132 7.49 -20.41 0.13
N LEU A 133 7.11 -20.38 1.41
CA LEU A 133 7.91 -20.89 2.52
C LEU A 133 7.36 -22.21 3.06
N ASP A 134 8.26 -23.11 3.45
CA ASP A 134 7.90 -24.30 4.23
C ASP A 134 7.72 -23.95 5.72
N GLU A 135 6.99 -24.77 6.48
CA GLU A 135 6.76 -24.54 7.92
C GLU A 135 8.06 -24.44 8.74
N THR A 136 9.15 -25.03 8.26
CA THR A 136 10.47 -24.95 8.90
C THR A 136 11.17 -23.60 8.72
N GLU A 137 10.71 -22.78 7.78
CA GLU A 137 11.29 -21.47 7.43
C GLU A 137 10.52 -20.31 8.08
N LEU A 138 9.54 -20.60 8.93
CA LEU A 138 8.77 -19.59 9.68
C LEU A 138 9.60 -18.69 10.61
N ILE A 139 10.86 -19.06 10.89
CA ILE A 139 11.80 -18.18 11.60
C ILE A 139 12.14 -16.90 10.81
N ASP A 140 11.85 -16.90 9.51
CA ASP A 140 12.10 -15.78 8.62
C ASP A 140 10.90 -14.82 8.50
N PHE A 141 9.75 -15.17 9.08
CA PHE A 141 8.55 -14.32 9.07
C PHE A 141 8.76 -13.02 9.85
N GLY A 142 8.33 -11.90 9.25
CA GLY A 142 8.26 -10.60 9.92
C GLY A 142 9.61 -10.07 10.39
N LYS A 143 10.71 -10.47 9.73
CA LYS A 143 12.07 -10.01 10.05
C LYS A 143 12.25 -8.52 9.84
N ASP A 144 11.63 -7.99 8.79
CA ASP A 144 11.58 -6.58 8.49
C ASP A 144 10.12 -6.13 8.30
N ILE A 145 9.94 -4.81 8.21
CA ILE A 145 8.65 -4.19 7.94
C ILE A 145 8.80 -3.22 6.78
N ARG A 146 7.96 -3.39 5.78
CA ARG A 146 7.80 -2.48 4.66
C ARG A 146 6.71 -1.46 4.97
N ILE A 147 6.94 -0.21 4.63
CA ILE A 147 5.98 0.88 4.76
C ILE A 147 5.61 1.39 3.37
N VAL A 148 4.31 1.54 3.09
CA VAL A 148 3.81 2.16 1.87
C VAL A 148 2.91 3.33 2.24
N LEU A 149 3.29 4.54 1.81
CA LEU A 149 2.49 5.74 2.01
C LEU A 149 1.80 6.10 0.70
N ALA A 150 0.46 6.10 0.65
CA ALA A 150 -0.27 6.50 -0.54
C ALA A 150 -1.10 7.77 -0.29
N SER A 151 -0.87 8.81 -1.08
CA SER A 151 -1.65 10.06 -0.96
C SER A 151 -1.93 10.75 -2.29
N ALA A 152 -2.91 11.66 -2.32
CA ALA A 152 -3.28 12.36 -3.55
C ALA A 152 -2.17 13.28 -4.08
N GLY A 153 -1.26 13.69 -3.20
CA GLY A 153 -0.13 14.56 -3.48
C GLY A 153 1.16 14.00 -2.89
N SER A 154 2.17 14.86 -2.79
CA SER A 154 3.48 14.50 -2.27
C SER A 154 4.14 15.75 -1.75
N SER A 155 3.90 16.06 -0.47
CA SER A 155 4.51 17.23 0.14
C SER A 155 6.04 17.04 0.24
N LYS A 156 6.78 18.14 0.14
CA LYS A 156 8.25 18.10 0.23
C LYS A 156 8.72 17.53 1.57
N GLU A 157 7.98 17.80 2.65
CA GLU A 157 8.28 17.30 3.98
C GLU A 157 8.13 15.77 4.06
N LEU A 158 7.03 15.24 3.52
CA LEU A 158 6.78 13.80 3.45
C LEU A 158 7.88 13.09 2.64
N THR A 159 8.15 13.58 1.42
CA THR A 159 9.15 12.95 0.56
C THR A 159 10.57 13.06 1.11
N THR A 160 10.92 14.20 1.74
CA THR A 160 12.24 14.37 2.39
C THR A 160 12.41 13.38 3.53
N THR A 161 11.36 13.18 4.33
CA THR A 161 11.39 12.23 5.45
C THR A 161 11.50 10.80 4.96
N ALA A 162 10.73 10.41 3.94
CA ALA A 162 10.81 9.08 3.34
C ALA A 162 12.20 8.79 2.76
N ILE A 163 12.79 9.72 2.01
CA ILE A 163 14.16 9.58 1.48
C ILE A 163 15.17 9.39 2.61
N TRP A 164 15.12 10.24 3.63
CA TRP A 164 16.03 10.15 4.76
C TRP A 164 15.90 8.82 5.52
N LEU A 165 14.68 8.30 5.68
CA LEU A 165 14.45 7.00 6.33
C LEU A 165 14.99 5.84 5.48
N ARG A 166 14.84 5.89 4.16
CA ARG A 166 15.45 4.91 3.25
C ARG A 166 16.98 4.92 3.35
N ASP A 167 17.60 6.09 3.45
CA ASP A 167 19.05 6.22 3.69
C ASP A 167 19.49 5.61 5.04
N LYS A 168 18.55 5.36 5.95
CA LYS A 168 18.76 4.65 7.23
C LYS A 168 18.38 3.17 7.18
N GLY A 169 18.03 2.64 6.02
CA GLY A 169 17.67 1.24 5.82
C GLY A 169 16.21 0.91 6.14
N VAL A 170 15.35 1.92 6.34
CA VAL A 170 13.91 1.68 6.48
C VAL A 170 13.32 1.45 5.10
N ASP A 171 12.66 0.31 4.88
CA ASP A 171 11.94 0.09 3.63
C ASP A 171 10.62 0.87 3.64
N ILE A 172 10.67 2.06 3.05
CA ILE A 172 9.51 2.95 2.92
C ILE A 172 9.36 3.41 1.48
N SER A 173 8.14 3.31 0.93
CA SER A 173 7.78 3.84 -0.38
C SER A 173 6.69 4.89 -0.28
N CYS A 174 6.60 5.74 -1.31
CA CYS A 174 5.53 6.71 -1.47
C CYS A 174 4.88 6.53 -2.84
N VAL A 175 3.56 6.38 -2.85
CA VAL A 175 2.75 6.26 -4.06
C VAL A 175 1.79 7.45 -4.13
N ARG A 176 1.83 8.19 -5.23
CA ARG A 176 0.89 9.27 -5.49
C ARG A 176 -0.33 8.72 -6.21
N ILE A 177 -1.50 8.84 -5.60
CA ILE A 177 -2.80 8.41 -6.15
C ILE A 177 -3.63 9.62 -6.59
N THR A 178 -3.43 10.09 -7.81
CA THR A 178 -4.10 11.31 -8.31
C THR A 178 -5.41 10.98 -9.03
N PRO A 179 -6.55 11.56 -8.63
CA PRO A 179 -7.81 11.39 -9.34
C PRO A 179 -7.95 12.34 -10.53
N TYR A 180 -8.53 11.83 -11.61
CA TYR A 180 -8.84 12.53 -12.83
C TYR A 180 -10.29 12.27 -13.22
N LYS A 181 -10.96 13.29 -13.75
CA LYS A 181 -12.33 13.19 -14.25
C LYS A 181 -12.34 13.19 -15.78
N PHE A 182 -13.13 12.28 -16.34
CA PHE A 182 -13.46 12.28 -17.76
C PHE A 182 -14.92 11.89 -17.94
N ASN A 183 -15.74 12.82 -18.43
CA ASN A 183 -17.20 12.68 -18.44
C ASN A 183 -17.75 12.42 -17.03
N SER A 184 -18.42 11.29 -16.82
CA SER A 184 -18.95 10.83 -15.52
C SER A 184 -17.96 10.01 -14.71
N ASP A 185 -16.86 9.58 -15.31
CA ASP A 185 -16.00 8.54 -14.74
C ASP A 185 -14.78 9.15 -14.06
N ILE A 186 -14.37 8.52 -12.96
CA ILE A 186 -13.18 8.89 -12.20
C ILE A 186 -12.09 7.87 -12.43
N PHE A 187 -10.92 8.36 -12.85
CA PHE A 187 -9.71 7.59 -13.08
C PHE A 187 -8.72 7.90 -11.97
N ILE A 188 -8.05 6.89 -11.42
CA ILE A 188 -6.98 7.09 -10.43
C ILE A 188 -5.66 6.70 -11.08
N ASN A 189 -4.72 7.64 -11.08
CA ASN A 189 -3.34 7.38 -11.45
C ASN A 189 -2.52 7.09 -10.20
N ALA A 190 -2.09 5.85 -10.02
CA ALA A 190 -1.15 5.47 -8.97
C ALA A 190 0.29 5.48 -9.53
N GLU A 191 1.16 6.28 -8.93
CA GLU A 191 2.54 6.47 -9.37
C GLU A 191 3.48 6.38 -8.17
N GLN A 192 4.37 5.38 -8.14
CA GLN A 192 5.42 5.35 -7.13
C GLN A 192 6.41 6.49 -7.39
N ILE A 193 6.55 7.37 -6.40
CA ILE A 193 7.44 8.52 -6.46
C ILE A 193 8.68 8.34 -5.59
N ILE A 194 8.63 7.48 -4.57
CA ILE A 194 9.75 7.13 -3.70
C ILE A 194 9.75 5.61 -3.47
N PRO A 195 10.89 4.91 -3.65
CA PRO A 195 11.97 5.37 -4.51
C PRO A 195 11.42 5.67 -5.91
N VAL A 196 12.01 6.63 -6.61
CA VAL A 196 11.69 6.81 -8.03
C VAL A 196 12.05 5.49 -8.71
N PRO A 197 11.11 4.84 -9.43
CA PRO A 197 11.42 3.61 -10.17
C PRO A 197 12.68 3.83 -11.00
N GLU A 198 13.70 3.01 -10.74
CA GLU A 198 15.04 3.20 -11.30
C GLU A 198 14.99 3.10 -12.83
N LEU A 199 15.82 3.88 -13.52
CA LEU A 199 15.97 3.82 -14.98
C LEU A 199 16.55 2.48 -15.49
N ASP A 200 16.89 1.55 -14.59
CA ASP A 200 17.54 0.29 -14.93
C ASP A 200 16.62 -0.70 -15.66
N GLU A 201 15.30 -0.49 -15.63
CA GLU A 201 14.35 -1.17 -16.53
C GLU A 201 14.49 -0.73 -18.00
N TYR A 202 15.10 0.44 -18.26
CA TYR A 202 15.30 0.99 -19.61
C TYR A 202 16.69 0.68 -20.19
N GLN A 203 17.56 -0.01 -19.43
CA GLN A 203 18.85 -0.45 -19.93
C GLN A 203 18.75 -1.86 -20.51
N VAL A 204 19.07 -2.00 -21.80
CA VAL A 204 19.21 -3.31 -22.44
C VAL A 204 20.37 -4.04 -21.77
N LYS A 205 20.06 -5.04 -20.93
CA LYS A 205 21.05 -6.00 -20.46
C LYS A 205 21.41 -6.93 -21.63
N PHE A 206 22.70 -7.02 -21.96
CA PHE A 206 23.18 -8.02 -22.92
C PHE A 206 22.93 -9.42 -22.35
N ARG A 207 22.54 -10.37 -23.21
CA ARG A 207 22.48 -11.79 -22.83
C ARG A 207 23.90 -12.29 -22.56
N GLU A 208 24.11 -12.92 -21.41
CA GLU A 208 25.20 -13.88 -21.19
C GLU A 208 24.79 -15.26 -21.70
#